data_AF-U2EAS2-F1
#
_entry.id   AF-U2EAS2-F1
#
_cell.length_a   1.000
_cell.length_b   1.000
_cell.length_c   1.000
_cell.angle_alpha   90.00
_cell.angle_beta   90.00
_cell.angle_gamma   90.00
#
_symmetry.space_group_name_H-M   'P 1'
#
loop_
_entity.id
_entity.type
_entity.pdbx_description
1 polymer ?
#
loop_
_entity_poly.entity_id
_entity_poly.type
_entity_poly.pdbx_seq_one_letter_code
_entity_poly.pdbx_strand_id
1 'polypeptide(L)'
;MFENDYIMKLIKSALNGIVSFIRKKSGIEDSIDEESGNVIIAEDQLLEMMIKRYVSDGEINKAENALFEAMQNRKSPRLLELALYFYDEISKLSEEKLSNCNFSKMEILQGLNEVKRLYGAEIF
;
A
#
# COMPACT_ATOMS: atom_id res chain seq x y z
N MET A 1 -22.87 -9.82 4.97
CA MET A 1 -23.13 -8.39 4.65
C MET A 1 -22.54 -7.44 5.70
N PHE A 2 -22.67 -7.71 7.01
CA PHE A 2 -22.08 -6.87 8.07
C PHE A 2 -20.55 -7.02 8.23
N GLU A 3 -20.02 -8.24 8.11
CA GLU A 3 -18.58 -8.49 8.28
C GLU A 3 -17.72 -7.81 7.21
N ASN A 4 -18.15 -7.86 5.94
CA ASN A 4 -17.44 -7.23 4.84
C ASN A 4 -17.44 -5.69 4.95
N ASP A 5 -18.58 -5.10 5.36
CA ASP A 5 -18.65 -3.64 5.65
C ASP A 5 -17.72 -3.23 6.80
N TYR A 6 -17.65 -4.06 7.85
CA TYR A 6 -16.74 -3.85 8.96
C TYR A 6 -15.27 -3.95 8.55
N ILE A 7 -14.88 -4.99 7.81
CA ILE A 7 -13.50 -5.15 7.31
C ILE A 7 -13.14 -3.98 6.39
N MET A 8 -14.05 -3.52 5.54
CA MET A 8 -13.80 -2.36 4.67
C MET A 8 -13.54 -1.08 5.49
N LYS A 9 -14.25 -0.87 6.61
CA LYS A 9 -13.97 0.23 7.54
C LYS A 9 -12.58 0.11 8.17
N LEU A 10 -12.15 -1.10 8.54
CA LEU A 10 -10.81 -1.35 9.05
C LEU A 10 -9.73 -1.07 8.00
N ILE A 11 -9.91 -1.51 6.75
CA ILE A 11 -8.97 -1.23 5.64
C ILE A 11 -8.81 0.28 5.46
N LYS A 12 -9.91 1.03 5.37
CA LYS A 12 -9.88 2.50 5.23
C LYS A 12 -9.20 3.16 6.42
N SER A 13 -9.43 2.67 7.62
CA SER A 13 -8.82 3.20 8.84
C SER A 13 -7.31 2.94 8.86
N ALA A 14 -6.87 1.76 8.41
CA ALA A 14 -5.45 1.41 8.27
C ALA A 14 -4.76 2.31 7.22
N LEU A 15 -5.36 2.47 6.03
CA LEU A 15 -4.85 3.38 4.98
C LEU A 15 -4.69 4.81 5.52
N ASN A 16 -5.74 5.36 6.14
CA ASN A 16 -5.70 6.72 6.69
C ASN A 16 -4.67 6.87 7.83
N GLY A 17 -4.52 5.84 8.66
CA GLY A 17 -3.52 5.80 9.72
C GLY A 17 -2.09 5.86 9.18
N ILE A 18 -1.80 5.11 8.10
CA ILE A 18 -0.48 5.12 7.46
C ILE A 18 -0.23 6.47 6.77
N VAL A 19 -1.20 7.01 6.03
CA VAL A 19 -1.08 8.35 5.40
C VAL A 19 -0.79 9.43 6.44
N SER A 20 -1.51 9.40 7.57
CA SER A 20 -1.31 10.34 8.68
C SER A 20 0.09 10.20 9.30
N PHE A 21 0.58 8.97 9.42
CA PHE A 21 1.93 8.68 9.92
C PHE A 21 3.02 9.24 8.98
N ILE A 22 2.86 9.08 7.66
CA ILE A 22 3.78 9.65 6.67
C ILE A 22 3.86 11.16 6.83
N ARG A 23 2.70 11.84 6.88
CA ARG A 23 2.64 13.31 7.02
C ARG A 23 3.30 13.80 8.30
N LYS A 24 3.12 13.09 9.42
CA LYS A 24 3.76 13.41 10.70
C LYS A 24 5.28 13.20 10.65
N LYS A 25 5.75 12.16 9.97
CA LYS A 25 7.18 11.81 9.85
C LYS A 25 7.92 12.72 8.86
N SER A 26 7.25 13.23 7.84
CA SER A 26 7.82 14.17 6.86
C SER A 26 7.88 15.62 7.35
N GLY A 27 7.47 15.91 8.59
CA GLY A 27 7.58 17.26 9.17
C GLY A 27 6.66 18.30 8.53
N ILE A 28 5.55 17.90 7.91
CA ILE A 28 4.62 18.84 7.26
C ILE A 28 3.55 19.27 8.27
N GLU A 29 3.95 20.11 9.22
CA GLU A 29 3.12 21.24 9.64
C GLU A 29 3.29 22.32 8.55
N ASP A 30 2.27 22.45 7.71
CA ASP A 30 1.98 23.58 6.79
C ASP A 30 3.15 24.45 6.31
N SER A 31 4.12 23.85 5.62
CA SER A 31 4.98 24.58 4.66
C SER A 31 5.15 23.73 3.42
N ILE A 32 4.45 24.14 2.35
CA ILE A 32 4.70 23.66 1.00
C ILE A 32 6.05 24.26 0.61
N ASP A 33 7.12 23.51 0.81
CA ASP A 33 8.37 23.72 0.08
C ASP A 33 8.61 22.48 -0.79
N GLU A 34 8.23 22.64 -2.05
CA GLU A 34 8.56 21.76 -3.17
C GLU A 34 10.06 21.77 -3.43
N GLU A 35 10.88 21.18 -2.56
CA GLU A 35 12.28 20.94 -2.92
C GLU A 35 12.91 19.79 -2.14
N SER A 36 12.46 18.58 -2.44
CA SER A 36 13.37 17.44 -2.40
C SER A 36 13.27 16.74 -3.73
N GLY A 37 14.27 16.97 -4.59
CA GLY A 37 14.45 16.32 -5.88
C GLY A 37 14.39 14.81 -5.67
N ASN A 38 13.18 14.27 -5.80
CA ASN A 38 12.86 12.90 -5.53
C ASN A 38 13.35 12.12 -6.76
N VAL A 39 14.67 11.85 -6.81
CA VAL A 39 15.34 11.15 -7.92
C VAL A 39 14.53 9.91 -8.21
N ILE A 40 13.86 9.91 -9.35
CA ILE A 40 13.11 8.74 -9.77
C ILE A 40 14.15 7.70 -10.18
N ILE A 41 14.40 6.76 -9.29
CA ILE A 41 15.21 5.59 -9.65
C ILE A 41 14.38 4.84 -10.70
N ALA A 42 14.96 4.57 -11.87
CA ALA A 42 14.26 3.87 -12.96
C ALA A 42 13.59 2.56 -12.49
N GLU A 43 14.14 1.94 -11.45
CA GLU A 43 13.61 0.76 -10.77
C GLU A 43 12.27 0.99 -10.06
N ASP A 44 12.02 2.16 -9.45
CA ASP A 44 10.73 2.47 -8.80
C ASP A 44 9.62 2.63 -9.86
N GLN A 45 9.92 3.27 -10.99
CA GLN A 45 8.98 3.37 -12.12
C GLN A 45 8.68 2.01 -12.73
N LEU A 46 9.73 1.19 -12.94
CA LEU A 46 9.55 -0.15 -13.47
C LEU A 46 8.68 -1.00 -12.54
N LEU A 47 8.94 -0.93 -11.23
CA LEU A 47 8.13 -1.61 -10.23
C LEU A 47 6.68 -1.13 -10.27
N GLU A 48 6.44 0.18 -10.31
CA GLU A 48 5.08 0.73 -10.41
C GLU A 48 4.33 0.18 -11.65
N MET A 49 4.98 0.17 -12.81
CA MET A 49 4.40 -0.39 -14.03
C MET A 49 4.11 -1.89 -13.89
N MET A 50 5.02 -2.65 -13.27
CA MET A 50 4.83 -4.08 -13.00
C MET A 50 3.66 -4.33 -12.05
N ILE A 51 3.55 -3.58 -10.95
CA ILE A 51 2.44 -3.69 -10.00
C ILE A 51 1.11 -3.41 -10.69
N LYS A 52 1.01 -2.32 -11.47
CA LYS A 52 -0.21 -1.98 -12.23
C LYS A 52 -0.59 -3.09 -13.20
N ARG A 53 0.40 -3.67 -13.89
CA ARG A 53 0.18 -4.80 -14.78
C ARG A 53 -0.35 -6.04 -14.04
N TYR A 54 0.29 -6.42 -12.94
CA TYR A 54 -0.17 -7.57 -12.15
C TYR A 54 -1.59 -7.37 -11.61
N VAL A 55 -1.94 -6.16 -11.16
CA VAL A 55 -3.32 -5.86 -10.74
C VAL A 55 -4.29 -6.01 -11.91
N SER A 56 -3.94 -5.51 -13.11
CA SER A 56 -4.77 -5.67 -14.31
C SER A 56 -4.92 -7.13 -14.74
N ASP A 57 -3.87 -7.92 -14.58
CA ASP A 57 -3.83 -9.34 -14.96
C ASP A 57 -4.45 -10.25 -13.88
N GLY A 58 -4.88 -9.70 -12.74
CA GLY A 58 -5.44 -10.45 -11.60
C GLY A 58 -4.37 -11.19 -10.77
N GLU A 59 -3.09 -10.92 -11.02
CA GLU A 59 -1.96 -11.55 -10.32
C GLU A 59 -1.64 -10.82 -9.00
N ILE A 60 -2.65 -10.60 -8.15
CA ILE A 60 -2.56 -9.78 -6.92
C ILE A 60 -1.45 -10.29 -5.98
N ASN A 61 -1.36 -11.60 -5.77
CA ASN A 61 -0.31 -12.21 -4.95
C ASN A 61 1.11 -11.92 -5.48
N LYS A 62 1.30 -11.89 -6.80
CA LYS A 62 2.61 -11.55 -7.40
C LYS A 62 2.93 -10.07 -7.20
N ALA A 63 1.93 -9.20 -7.32
CA ALA A 63 2.07 -7.79 -7.04
C ALA A 63 2.50 -7.56 -5.58
N GLU A 64 1.80 -8.18 -4.63
CA GLU A 64 2.11 -8.06 -3.21
C GLU A 64 3.54 -8.55 -2.90
N ASN A 65 3.93 -9.72 -3.40
CA ASN A 65 5.28 -10.26 -3.20
C ASN A 65 6.37 -9.33 -3.73
N ALA A 66 6.22 -8.84 -4.97
CA ALA A 66 7.20 -7.92 -5.58
C ALA A 66 7.29 -6.60 -4.79
N LEU A 67 6.16 -6.09 -4.31
CA LEU A 67 6.10 -4.89 -3.49
C LEU A 67 6.83 -5.09 -2.16
N PHE A 68 6.59 -6.20 -1.44
CA PHE A 68 7.26 -6.50 -0.18
C PHE A 68 8.75 -6.80 -0.34
N GLU A 69 9.15 -7.46 -1.42
CA GLU A 69 10.57 -7.66 -1.74
C GLU A 69 11.27 -6.31 -1.92
N ALA A 70 10.68 -5.40 -2.70
CA ALA A 70 11.21 -4.05 -2.88
C ALA A 70 11.31 -3.27 -1.56
N MET A 71 10.27 -3.33 -0.71
CA MET A 71 10.24 -2.63 0.59
C MET A 71 11.24 -3.20 1.61
N GLN A 72 11.53 -4.50 1.56
CA GLN A 72 12.56 -5.13 2.40
C GLN A 72 13.98 -4.76 1.94
N ASN A 73 14.20 -4.68 0.63
CA ASN A 73 15.48 -4.28 0.04
C ASN A 73 15.79 -2.80 0.27
N ARG A 74 14.80 -1.92 0.08
CA ARG A 74 14.91 -0.48 0.34
C ARG A 74 13.62 0.05 0.95
N LYS A 75 13.73 0.83 2.02
CA LYS A 75 12.61 1.59 2.57
C LYS A 75 12.64 2.99 1.96
N SER A 76 11.62 3.35 1.18
CA SER A 76 11.48 4.70 0.62
C SER A 76 10.05 5.22 0.74
N PRO A 77 9.84 6.54 0.88
CA PRO A 77 8.49 7.12 0.88
C PRO A 77 7.68 6.76 -0.38
N ARG A 78 8.34 6.69 -1.55
CA ARG A 78 7.69 6.28 -2.82
C ARG A 78 7.17 4.85 -2.80
N LEU A 79 7.93 3.90 -2.25
CA LEU A 79 7.48 2.51 -2.15
C LEU A 79 6.31 2.38 -1.18
N LEU A 80 6.29 3.20 -0.12
CA LEU A 80 5.15 3.28 0.78
C LEU A 80 3.91 3.86 0.09
N GLU A 81 4.06 4.92 -0.71
CA GLU A 81 2.98 5.47 -1.55
C GLU A 81 2.46 4.43 -2.55
N LEU A 82 3.36 3.69 -3.21
CA LEU A 82 2.98 2.62 -4.14
C LEU A 82 2.23 1.49 -3.43
N ALA A 83 2.63 1.13 -2.21
CA ALA A 83 1.93 0.14 -1.40
C ALA A 83 0.52 0.59 -1.04
N LEU A 84 0.36 1.84 -0.60
CA LEU A 84 -0.95 2.41 -0.30
C LEU A 84 -1.85 2.46 -1.53
N TYR A 85 -1.32 2.88 -2.68
CA TYR A 85 -2.03 2.83 -3.95
C TYR A 85 -2.49 1.41 -4.29
N PHE A 86 -1.58 0.43 -4.21
CA PHE A 86 -1.88 -0.97 -4.49
C PHE A 86 -3.05 -1.49 -3.63
N TYR A 87 -2.97 -1.30 -2.30
CA TYR A 87 -4.02 -1.78 -1.39
C TYR A 87 -5.34 -1.01 -1.56
N ASP A 88 -5.30 0.29 -1.85
CA ASP A 88 -6.50 1.07 -2.16
C ASP A 88 -7.20 0.54 -3.42
N GLU A 89 -6.45 0.26 -4.49
CA GLU A 89 -6.98 -0.27 -5.75
C GLU A 89 -7.65 -1.63 -5.56
N ILE A 90 -6.96 -2.60 -4.92
CA ILE A 90 -7.54 -3.93 -4.71
C ILE A 90 -8.67 -3.92 -3.66
N SER A 91 -8.70 -2.93 -2.77
CA SER A 91 -9.81 -2.74 -1.83
C SER A 91 -11.13 -2.36 -2.53
N LYS A 92 -11.09 -1.85 -3.76
CA LYS A 92 -12.29 -1.52 -4.55
C LYS A 92 -12.89 -2.73 -5.26
N LEU A 93 -12.15 -3.83 -5.38
CA LEU A 93 -12.63 -5.06 -6.01
C LEU A 93 -13.69 -5.76 -5.14
N SER A 94 -14.63 -6.46 -5.77
CA SER A 94 -15.60 -7.29 -5.03
C SER A 94 -14.91 -8.52 -4.41
N GLU A 95 -15.53 -9.13 -3.39
CA GLU A 95 -15.03 -10.38 -2.81
C GLU A 95 -14.90 -11.49 -3.85
N GLU A 96 -15.84 -11.59 -4.79
CA GLU A 96 -15.77 -12.57 -5.88
C GLU A 96 -14.52 -12.35 -6.77
N LYS A 97 -14.22 -11.10 -7.12
CA LYS A 97 -13.03 -10.78 -7.92
C LYS A 97 -11.74 -11.07 -7.16
N LEU A 98 -11.68 -10.75 -5.88
CA LEU A 98 -10.52 -11.04 -5.04
C LEU A 98 -10.34 -12.56 -4.88
N SER A 99 -11.41 -13.29 -4.63
CA SER A 99 -11.39 -14.75 -4.51
C SER A 99 -10.88 -15.41 -5.80
N ASN A 100 -11.30 -14.93 -6.97
CA ASN A 100 -10.77 -15.40 -8.27
C ASN A 100 -9.27 -15.12 -8.46
N CYS A 101 -8.71 -14.16 -7.73
CA CYS A 101 -7.28 -13.85 -7.70
C CYS A 101 -6.54 -14.56 -6.54
N ASN A 102 -7.20 -15.48 -5.84
CA ASN A 102 -6.75 -16.11 -4.61
C ASN A 102 -6.34 -15.08 -3.55
N PHE A 103 -7.18 -14.08 -3.32
CA PHE A 103 -6.95 -13.00 -2.36
C PHE A 103 -8.24 -12.65 -1.62
N SER A 104 -8.14 -11.91 -0.52
CA SER A 104 -9.27 -11.56 0.33
C SER A 104 -9.14 -10.17 0.95
N LYS A 105 -10.26 -9.64 1.45
CA LYS A 105 -10.27 -8.39 2.22
C LYS A 105 -9.46 -8.49 3.52
N MET A 106 -9.40 -9.69 4.10
CA MET A 106 -8.60 -9.93 5.30
C MET A 106 -7.11 -9.83 4.99
N GLU A 107 -6.66 -10.38 3.86
CA GLU A 107 -5.27 -10.28 3.40
C GLU A 107 -4.87 -8.83 3.11
N ILE A 108 -5.75 -8.02 2.52
CA ILE A 108 -5.52 -6.56 2.37
C ILE A 108 -5.22 -5.92 3.74
N LEU A 109 -6.03 -6.21 4.75
CA LEU A 109 -5.84 -5.65 6.08
C LEU A 109 -4.53 -6.13 6.73
N GLN A 110 -4.20 -7.41 6.57
CA GLN A 110 -2.95 -7.99 7.07
C GLN A 110 -1.73 -7.34 6.38
N GLY A 111 -1.77 -7.20 5.07
CA GLY A 111 -0.73 -6.54 4.28
C GLY A 111 -0.52 -5.08 4.68
N LEU A 112 -1.59 -4.32 4.89
CA LEU A 112 -1.50 -2.94 5.39
C LEU A 112 -0.87 -2.85 6.78
N ASN A 113 -1.22 -3.76 7.69
CA ASN A 113 -0.60 -3.82 9.03
C ASN A 113 0.89 -4.16 8.93
N GLU A 114 1.28 -5.03 8.00
CA GLU A 114 2.68 -5.37 7.76
C GLU A 114 3.46 -4.18 7.18
N VAL A 115 2.89 -3.46 6.21
CA VAL A 115 3.47 -2.20 5.70
C VAL A 115 3.68 -1.20 6.83
N LYS A 116 2.69 -1.01 7.69
CA LYS A 116 2.80 -0.14 8.87
C LYS A 116 3.98 -0.57 9.77
N ARG A 117 4.12 -1.88 10.02
CA ARG A 117 5.23 -2.45 10.81
C ARG A 117 6.59 -2.20 10.16
N LEU A 118 6.72 -2.45 8.86
CA LEU A 118 7.97 -2.27 8.12
C LEU A 118 8.48 -0.83 8.15
N TYR A 119 7.60 0.16 8.09
CA TYR A 119 7.95 1.59 8.09
C TYR A 119 8.07 2.22 9.49
N GLY A 120 7.93 1.41 10.54
CA GLY A 120 8.16 1.82 11.92
C GLY A 120 7.05 2.67 12.50
N ALA A 121 5.80 2.51 12.05
CA ALA A 121 4.67 2.95 12.85
C ALA A 121 4.48 1.92 13.98
N GLU A 122 5.30 2.08 15.03
CA GLU A 122 5.21 1.30 16.25
C GLU A 122 3.76 1.27 16.74
N ILE A 123 3.32 0.06 17.07
CA ILE A 123 2.07 -0.24 17.74
C ILE A 123 2.18 0.41 19.13
N PHE A 124 1.49 1.53 19.34
CA PHE A 124 1.19 2.00 20.70
C PHE A 124 0.03 1.17 21.26
#